data_AF-A0A414S2X3-F1
#
_entry.id   AF-A0A414S2X3-F1
#
_cell.length_a   1.000
_cell.length_b   1.000
_cell.length_c   1.000
_cell.angle_alpha   90.00
_cell.angle_beta   90.00
_cell.angle_gamma   90.00
#
_symmetry.space_group_name_H-M   'P 1'
#
loop_
_entity.id
_entity.type
_entity.pdbx_description
1 polymer ?
#
loop_
_entity_poly.entity_id
_entity_poly.type
_entity_poly.pdbx_seq_one_letter_code
_entity_poly.pdbx_strand_id
1 'polypeptide(L)'
;MERLTHERKSGMKTGYWSPNKKQELVDRLAMYEDREDAKDTNVPGKWIPCNERLPEVNIPVLAQWGIYYSGENRIEILYLNEFGRWHGDLGEPNGKVIAWMPLPTPYEKGE
;
A
#
# COMPACT_ATOMS: atom_id res chain seq x y z
N MET A 1 9.95 -0.93 -47.45
CA MET A 1 10.07 -1.84 -46.29
C MET A 1 9.67 -1.08 -45.05
N GLU A 2 8.50 -1.40 -44.50
CA GLU A 2 8.03 -0.81 -43.24
C GLU A 2 8.93 -1.28 -42.10
N ARG A 3 9.43 -0.34 -41.29
CA ARG A 3 10.30 -0.64 -40.15
C ARG A 3 9.44 -1.24 -39.04
N LEU A 4 9.64 -2.53 -38.75
CA LEU A 4 8.94 -3.28 -37.71
C LEU A 4 9.29 -2.88 -36.27
N THR A 5 10.21 -1.94 -36.05
CA THR A 5 10.74 -1.65 -34.71
C THR A 5 10.12 -0.42 -34.09
N HIS A 6 9.59 -0.55 -32.87
CA HIS A 6 9.08 0.57 -32.10
C HIS A 6 10.19 1.39 -31.45
N GLU A 7 10.07 2.72 -31.53
CA GLU A 7 10.99 3.64 -30.88
C GLU A 7 10.88 3.50 -29.35
N ARG A 8 12.02 3.29 -28.69
CA ARG A 8 12.12 3.24 -27.23
C ARG A 8 12.47 4.64 -26.72
N LYS A 9 11.47 5.33 -26.16
CA LYS A 9 11.69 6.53 -25.34
C LYS A 9 11.38 6.22 -23.88
N SER A 10 12.37 5.70 -23.17
CA SER A 10 12.37 5.66 -21.71
C SER A 10 13.57 6.49 -21.27
N GLY A 11 13.40 7.44 -20.35
CA GLY A 11 14.36 8.50 -20.03
C GLY A 11 15.78 8.06 -19.63
N MET A 12 16.04 6.75 -19.53
CA MET A 12 17.34 6.15 -19.21
C MET A 12 18.01 5.39 -20.37
N LYS A 13 17.31 5.05 -21.46
CA LYS A 13 17.88 4.32 -22.62
C LYS A 13 17.17 4.72 -23.93
N THR A 14 17.95 5.11 -24.93
CA THR A 14 17.48 5.41 -26.30
C THR A 14 17.78 4.26 -27.25
N GLY A 15 16.88 3.98 -28.21
CA GLY A 15 17.05 2.91 -29.20
C GLY A 15 15.72 2.40 -29.79
N TYR A 16 15.77 1.24 -30.43
CA TYR A 16 14.60 0.58 -31.01
C TYR A 16 14.39 -0.79 -30.35
N TRP A 17 13.16 -1.10 -29.94
CA TRP A 17 12.82 -2.44 -29.48
C TRP A 17 12.70 -3.37 -30.68
N SER A 18 13.23 -4.60 -30.58
CA SER A 18 12.73 -5.67 -31.42
C SER A 18 11.28 -6.00 -31.01
N PRO A 19 10.35 -6.27 -31.94
CA PRO A 19 8.95 -6.60 -31.64
C PRO A 19 8.82 -7.68 -30.55
N ASN A 20 9.64 -8.73 -30.66
CA ASN A 20 9.64 -9.85 -29.73
C ASN A 20 10.00 -9.42 -28.31
N LYS A 21 10.92 -8.46 -28.13
CA LYS A 21 11.35 -8.02 -26.79
C LYS A 21 10.34 -7.10 -26.12
N LYS A 22 9.58 -6.32 -26.90
CA LYS A 22 8.48 -5.51 -26.35
C LYS A 22 7.35 -6.42 -25.86
N GLN A 23 6.94 -7.39 -26.67
CA GLN A 23 5.86 -8.30 -26.29
C GLN A 23 6.24 -9.15 -25.09
N GLU A 24 7.46 -9.72 -25.07
CA GLU A 24 7.97 -10.50 -23.91
C GLU A 24 7.96 -9.68 -22.60
N LEU A 25 8.29 -8.39 -22.66
CA LEU A 25 8.27 -7.52 -21.48
C LEU A 25 6.85 -7.15 -21.06
N VAL A 26 5.94 -6.95 -22.01
CA VAL A 26 4.52 -6.67 -21.73
C VAL A 26 3.84 -7.92 -21.14
N ASP A 27 4.07 -9.10 -21.72
CA ASP A 27 3.53 -10.37 -21.21
C ASP A 27 4.09 -10.68 -19.82
N ARG A 28 5.38 -10.40 -19.60
CA ARG A 28 5.99 -10.53 -18.26
C ARG A 28 5.42 -9.51 -17.27
N LEU A 29 5.08 -8.30 -17.71
CA LEU A 29 4.44 -7.30 -16.84
C LEU A 29 3.01 -7.72 -16.49
N ALA A 30 2.25 -8.24 -17.45
CA ALA A 30 0.91 -8.78 -17.23
C ALA A 30 0.90 -9.91 -16.18
N MET A 31 1.93 -10.77 -16.16
CA MET A 31 2.08 -11.80 -15.11
C MET A 31 2.26 -11.22 -13.69
N TYR A 32 2.71 -9.98 -13.55
CA TYR A 32 2.83 -9.30 -12.25
C TYR A 32 1.61 -8.43 -11.93
N GLU A 33 0.86 -7.95 -12.92
CA GLU A 33 -0.41 -7.23 -12.72
C GLU A 33 -1.53 -8.19 -12.29
N ASP A 34 -1.56 -9.42 -12.83
CA ASP A 34 -2.53 -10.48 -12.48
C ASP A 34 -2.10 -11.32 -11.28
N ARG A 35 -0.95 -11.03 -10.66
CA ARG A 35 -0.63 -11.59 -9.34
C ARG A 35 -1.55 -10.94 -8.31
N GLU A 36 -2.72 -11.55 -8.15
CA GLU A 36 -3.62 -11.40 -7.01
C GLU A 36 -2.97 -11.87 -5.68
N ASP A 37 -1.64 -11.90 -5.58
CA ASP A 37 -0.87 -12.01 -4.34
C ASP A 37 -1.15 -10.81 -3.39
N ALA A 38 -1.85 -9.77 -3.88
CA ALA A 38 -2.39 -8.67 -3.07
C ALA A 38 -3.80 -8.97 -2.47
N LYS A 39 -4.25 -10.22 -2.50
CA LYS A 39 -5.40 -10.71 -1.71
C LYS A 39 -4.99 -11.17 -0.31
N ASP A 40 -3.71 -11.34 -0.04
CA ASP A 40 -3.23 -11.49 1.32
C ASP A 40 -3.47 -10.17 2.06
N THR A 41 -4.36 -10.20 3.05
CA THR A 41 -4.56 -9.10 4.01
C THR A 41 -3.29 -8.81 4.83
N ASN A 42 -2.23 -9.59 4.59
CA ASN A 42 -0.93 -9.59 5.25
C ASN A 42 0.21 -9.06 4.37
N VAL A 43 -0.04 -8.53 3.17
CA VAL A 43 0.99 -7.75 2.46
C VAL A 43 1.06 -6.37 3.12
N PRO A 44 2.17 -6.01 3.79
CA PRO A 44 2.32 -4.68 4.36
C PRO A 44 2.30 -3.65 3.22
N GLY A 45 1.17 -2.97 3.03
CA GLY A 45 1.01 -1.93 2.02
C GLY A 45 -0.43 -1.60 1.63
N LYS A 46 -1.42 -2.46 1.93
CA LYS A 46 -2.82 -2.18 1.60
C LYS A 46 -3.57 -1.56 2.78
N TRP A 47 -4.09 -0.36 2.58
CA TRP A 47 -4.99 0.29 3.52
C TRP A 47 -6.36 -0.41 3.55
N ILE A 48 -6.83 -0.70 4.76
CA ILE A 48 -8.14 -1.28 5.06
C ILE A 48 -9.03 -0.16 5.62
N PRO A 49 -10.11 0.24 4.91
CA PRO A 49 -11.04 1.24 5.42
C PRO A 49 -11.73 0.77 6.70
N CYS A 50 -11.86 1.65 7.70
CA CYS A 50 -12.51 1.30 8.97
C CYS A 50 -13.99 0.91 8.81
N ASN A 51 -14.65 1.39 7.75
CA ASN A 51 -16.02 1.01 7.44
C ASN A 51 -16.15 -0.39 6.83
N GLU A 52 -15.05 -0.94 6.27
CA GLU A 52 -15.02 -2.31 5.74
C GLU A 52 -14.74 -3.30 6.85
N ARG A 53 -13.70 -3.03 7.63
CA ARG A 53 -13.26 -3.89 8.74
C ARG A 53 -12.48 -3.08 9.76
N LEU A 54 -12.74 -3.36 11.04
CA LEU A 54 -11.95 -2.84 12.15
C LEU A 54 -10.74 -3.75 12.45
N PRO A 55 -9.64 -3.20 12.99
CA PRO A 55 -8.53 -4.02 13.45
C PRO A 55 -8.94 -4.85 14.67
N GLU A 56 -8.10 -5.83 15.00
CA GLU A 56 -8.25 -6.57 16.25
C GLU A 56 -8.05 -5.66 17.46
N VAL A 57 -8.81 -5.92 18.52
CA VAL A 57 -8.81 -5.11 19.73
C VAL A 57 -7.46 -5.21 20.44
N ASN A 58 -6.95 -4.09 20.93
CA ASN A 58 -5.67 -3.93 21.60
C ASN A 58 -4.45 -4.31 20.75
N ILE A 59 -4.60 -4.39 19.42
CA ILE A 59 -3.48 -4.61 18.50
C ILE A 59 -3.09 -3.28 17.84
N PRO A 60 -1.80 -2.88 17.91
CA PRO A 60 -1.33 -1.66 17.27
C PRO A 60 -1.29 -1.80 15.75
N VAL A 61 -1.79 -0.78 15.06
CA VAL A 61 -1.86 -0.69 13.60
C VAL A 61 -1.39 0.68 13.14
N LEU A 62 -0.89 0.77 11.92
CA LEU A 62 -0.66 2.07 11.29
C LEU A 62 -2.02 2.60 10.79
N ALA A 63 -2.47 3.73 11.32
CA ALA A 63 -3.78 4.28 11.06
C ALA A 63 -3.69 5.68 10.43
N GLN A 64 -4.55 5.93 9.45
CA GLN A 64 -4.79 7.25 8.88
C GLN A 64 -6.06 7.84 9.49
N TRP A 65 -5.98 9.09 9.95
CA TRP A 65 -7.12 9.79 10.54
C TRP A 65 -7.18 11.25 10.10
N GLY A 66 -8.40 11.76 9.93
CA GLY A 66 -8.64 13.15 9.54
C GLY A 66 -8.88 14.01 10.78
N ILE A 67 -8.14 15.12 10.92
CA ILE A 67 -8.31 16.06 12.02
C ILE A 67 -9.65 16.80 11.86
N TYR A 68 -10.41 16.91 12.95
CA TYR A 68 -11.62 17.73 12.93
C TYR A 68 -11.25 19.20 12.61
N TYR A 69 -12.08 19.86 11.80
CA TYR A 69 -11.98 21.28 11.42
C TYR A 69 -10.89 21.69 10.41
N SER A 70 -9.75 21.01 10.31
CA SER A 70 -8.74 21.35 9.29
C SER A 70 -8.88 20.53 8.00
N GLY A 71 -9.46 19.33 8.08
CA GLY A 71 -9.55 18.40 6.95
C GLY A 71 -8.21 17.78 6.56
N GLU A 72 -7.15 18.02 7.33
CA GLU A 72 -5.84 17.41 7.13
C GLU A 72 -5.86 15.96 7.60
N ASN A 73 -5.14 15.10 6.86
CA ASN A 73 -4.94 13.71 7.24
C ASN A 73 -3.61 13.55 7.99
N ARG A 74 -3.62 12.75 9.05
CA ARG A 74 -2.45 12.30 9.79
C ARG A 74 -2.31 10.79 9.71
N ILE A 75 -1.09 10.32 9.86
CA ILE A 75 -0.76 8.91 9.96
C ILE A 75 -0.04 8.71 11.29
N GLU A 76 -0.50 7.75 12.08
CA GLU A 76 -0.02 7.47 13.43
C GLU A 76 -0.21 5.99 13.76
N ILE A 77 0.55 5.46 14.72
CA ILE A 77 0.32 4.12 15.27
C ILE A 77 -0.79 4.23 16.32
N LEU A 78 -1.91 3.57 16.07
CA LEU A 78 -3.07 3.55 16.97
C LEU A 78 -3.50 2.11 17.24
N TYR A 79 -4.25 1.89 18.33
CA TYR A 79 -4.96 0.65 18.58
C TYR A 79 -6.43 0.94 18.92
N LEU A 80 -7.30 -0.03 18.64
CA LEU A 80 -8.71 0.01 19.02
C LEU A 80 -8.87 -0.69 20.37
N ASN A 81 -9.37 0.00 21.39
CA ASN A 81 -9.58 -0.62 22.71
C ASN A 81 -10.88 -1.43 22.78
N GLU A 82 -11.11 -2.11 23.92
CA GLU A 82 -12.30 -2.94 24.17
C GLU A 82 -13.63 -2.16 24.13
N PHE A 83 -13.57 -0.83 24.30
CA PHE A 83 -14.72 0.05 24.23
C PHE A 83 -14.95 0.61 22.82
N GLY A 84 -14.20 0.15 21.81
CA GLY A 84 -14.28 0.62 20.44
C GLY A 84 -13.73 2.04 20.22
N ARG A 85 -12.87 2.53 21.11
CA ARG A 85 -12.20 3.83 20.98
C ARG A 85 -10.76 3.68 20.53
N TRP A 86 -10.33 4.58 19.65
CA TRP A 86 -8.96 4.63 19.15
C TRP A 86 -8.04 5.34 20.13
N HIS A 87 -6.85 4.79 20.36
CA HIS A 87 -5.83 5.38 21.23
C HIS A 87 -4.45 5.26 20.58
N GLY A 88 -3.64 6.31 20.72
CA GLY A 88 -2.21 6.32 20.41
C GLY A 88 -1.39 6.78 21.61
N ASP A 89 -0.11 7.07 21.38
CA ASP A 89 0.82 7.50 22.44
C ASP A 89 0.43 8.85 23.06
N LEU A 90 -0.27 9.70 22.31
CA LEU A 90 -0.76 11.00 22.75
C LEU A 90 -2.22 10.97 23.23
N GLY A 91 -2.81 9.77 23.37
CA GLY A 91 -4.21 9.57 23.76
C GLY A 91 -5.16 9.37 22.58
N GLU A 92 -6.43 9.76 22.74
CA GLU A 92 -7.45 9.62 21.70
C GLU A 92 -7.24 10.68 20.60
N PRO A 93 -7.20 10.28 19.30
CA PRO A 93 -6.99 11.22 18.21
C PRO A 93 -8.14 12.22 18.12
N ASN A 94 -7.82 13.50 17.93
CA ASN A 94 -8.81 14.57 17.72
C ASN A 94 -9.36 14.56 16.28
N GLY A 95 -9.92 13.43 15.88
CA GLY A 95 -10.32 13.20 14.50
C GLY A 95 -11.06 11.88 14.31
N LYS A 96 -11.40 11.61 13.05
CA LYS A 96 -12.00 10.34 12.65
C LYS A 96 -10.94 9.47 12.00
N VAL A 97 -10.76 8.25 12.50
CA VAL A 97 -9.92 7.24 11.85
C VAL A 97 -10.62 6.74 10.58
N ILE A 98 -9.89 6.75 9.47
CA ILE A 98 -10.42 6.50 8.12
C ILE A 98 -10.03 5.10 7.65
N ALA A 99 -8.76 4.76 7.78
CA ALA A 99 -8.20 3.50 7.31
C ALA A 99 -7.00 3.06 8.17
N TRP A 100 -6.66 1.78 8.12
CA TRP A 100 -5.54 1.21 8.86
C TRP A 100 -4.83 0.12 8.06
N MET A 101 -3.62 -0.25 8.48
CA MET A 101 -2.92 -1.43 8.00
C MET A 101 -2.10 -2.07 9.13
N PRO A 102 -1.86 -3.39 9.11
CA PRO A 102 -1.03 -4.03 10.11
C PRO A 102 0.39 -3.48 10.08
N LEU A 103 1.04 -3.46 11.24
CA LEU A 103 2.47 -3.13 11.32
C LEU A 103 3.29 -4.22 10.62
N PRO A 104 4.43 -3.87 10.01
CA PRO A 104 5.34 -4.87 9.47
C PRO A 104 5.84 -5.79 10.58
N THR A 105 6.22 -7.01 10.21
CA THR A 105 6.91 -7.92 11.13
C THR A 105 8.14 -7.24 11.71
N PRO A 106 8.40 -7.38 13.02
CA PRO A 106 9.59 -6.82 13.65
C PRO A 106 10.87 -7.20 12.91
N TYR A 107 11.84 -6.30 12.88
CA TYR A 107 13.13 -6.58 12.28
C TYR A 107 13.87 -7.64 13.08
N GLU A 108 14.16 -8.77 12.45
CA GLU A 108 15.05 -9.79 12.97
C GLU A 108 16.43 -9.60 12.34
N LYS A 109 17.43 -9.31 13.17
CA LYS A 109 18.83 -9.28 12.72
C LYS A 109 19.24 -10.72 12.45
N GLY A 110 19.40 -11.09 11.18
CA GLY A 110 19.95 -12.40 10.81
C GLY A 110 21.30 -12.63 11.51
N GLU A 111 21.46 -13.81 12.10
CA GLU A 111 22.71 -14.24 12.75
C GLU A 111 23.92 -14.18 11.79
#